data_AF-X1BB09-F1
#
_entry.id   AF-X1BB09-F1
#
_cell.length_a   1.000
_cell.length_b   1.000
_cell.length_c   1.000
_cell.angle_alpha   90.00
_cell.angle_beta   90.00
_cell.angle_gamma   90.00
#
_symmetry.space_group_name_H-M   'P 1'
#
loop_
_entity.id
_entity.type
_entity.pdbx_description
1 polymer ?
#
loop_
_entity_poly.entity_id
_entity_poly.type
_entity_poly.pdbx_seq_one_letter_code
_entity_poly.pdbx_strand_id
1 'polypeptide(L)' 'EKCSELSRTHAQKLIADGYITVNDHTAKVGLKLNIGDRVDIIIPPTAPSPLLPEAIPLNILYEDD' A
#
# COMPACT_ATOMS: atom_id res chain seq x y z
N GLU A 1 18.06 -2.81 2.76
CA GLU A 1 17.18 -3.74 2.03
C GLU A 1 16.06 -2.94 1.37
N LYS A 2 15.70 -3.24 0.11
CA LYS A 2 14.60 -2.53 -0.58
C LYS A 2 13.30 -3.26 -0.25
N CYS A 3 12.34 -2.57 0.39
CA CYS A 3 10.97 -3.06 0.52
C CYS A 3 10.27 -2.98 -0.84
N SER A 4 10.46 -3.99 -1.69
CA SER A 4 9.88 -4.06 -3.04
C SER A 4 8.35 -4.18 -3.03
N GLU A 5 7.76 -4.50 -1.89
CA GLU A 5 6.31 -4.67 -1.70
C GLU A 5 5.56 -3.34 -1.53
N LEU A 6 6.28 -2.27 -1.17
CA LEU A 6 5.69 -0.94 -0.98
C LEU A 6 6.06 -0.03 -2.14
N SER A 7 5.07 0.32 -2.95
CA SER A 7 5.22 1.43 -3.89
C SER A 7 5.42 2.74 -3.13
N ARG A 8 6.08 3.73 -3.74
CA ARG A 8 6.27 5.06 -3.13
C ARG A 8 4.94 5.67 -2.67
N THR A 9 3.90 5.57 -3.49
CA THR A 9 2.57 6.09 -3.18
C THR A 9 1.94 5.34 -2.01
N HIS A 10 2.13 4.03 -1.91
CA HIS A 10 1.62 3.24 -0.79
C HIS A 10 2.31 3.64 0.53
N ALA A 11 3.64 3.76 0.52
CA ALA A 11 4.39 4.23 1.69
C ALA A 11 3.98 5.65 2.10
N GLN A 12 3.74 6.56 1.14
CA GLN A 12 3.25 7.91 1.43
C GLN A 12 1.88 7.93 2.10
N LYS A 13 0.96 7.07 1.64
CA LYS A 13 -0.35 6.90 2.29
C LYS A 13 -0.19 6.36 3.71
N LEU A 14 0.60 5.31 3.90
CA LEU A 14 0.84 4.74 5.23
C LEU A 14 1.47 5.76 6.19
N ILE A 15 2.39 6.62 5.72
CA ILE A 15 2.92 7.74 6.50
C ILE A 15 1.81 8.74 6.87
N ALA A 16 0.97 9.12 5.90
CA ALA A 16 -0.12 10.07 6.12
C ALA A 16 -1.21 9.55 7.07
N ASP A 17 -1.53 8.26 7.00
CA ASP A 17 -2.45 7.56 7.89
C ASP A 17 -1.85 7.26 9.28
N GLY A 18 -0.55 7.53 9.50
CA GLY A 18 0.12 7.30 10.78
C GLY A 18 0.55 5.85 11.03
N TYR A 19 0.46 4.99 10.01
CA TYR A 19 0.94 3.61 10.04
C TYR A 19 2.47 3.48 9.97
N ILE A 20 3.18 4.58 9.64
CA ILE A 20 4.64 4.65 9.64
C ILE A 20 5.08 5.76 10.60
N THR A 21 5.86 5.39 11.61
CA THR A 21 6.39 6.30 12.62
C THR A 21 7.91 6.24 12.66
N VAL A 22 8.54 7.36 13.00
CA VAL A 22 9.98 7.49 13.22
C VAL A 22 10.18 7.99 14.65
N ASN A 23 10.89 7.22 15.47
CA ASN A 23 11.04 7.45 16.91
C ASN A 23 9.71 7.73 17.61
N ASP A 24 8.71 6.86 17.46
CA ASP A 24 7.36 6.99 18.03
C ASP A 24 6.53 8.20 17.54
N HIS A 25 7.01 8.94 16.54
CA HIS A 25 6.30 10.09 15.98
C HIS A 25 5.95 9.89 14.50
N THR A 26 4.77 10.35 14.08
CA THR A 26 4.40 10.35 12.65
C THR A 26 5.34 11.27 11.87
N ALA A 27 6.16 10.68 11.01
CA ALA A 27 7.09 11.43 10.17
C ALA A 27 6.38 12.04 8.96
N LYS A 28 6.96 13.08 8.36
CA LYS A 28 6.49 13.59 7.06
C LYS A 28 7.14 12.82 5.92
N VAL A 29 6.39 12.68 4.83
CA VAL A 29 6.93 12.20 3.55
C VAL A 29 8.11 13.09 3.14
N GLY A 30 9.32 12.51 3.09
CA GLY A 30 10.55 13.23 2.76
C GLY A 30 11.37 13.70 3.96
N LEU A 31 11.02 13.30 5.19
CA LEU A 31 11.89 13.47 6.35
C LEU A 31 13.25 12.80 6.09
N LYS A 32 14.34 13.56 6.29
CA LYS A 32 15.69 12.98 6.28
C LYS A 32 15.89 12.19 7.58
N LEU A 33 16.08 10.89 7.44
CA LEU A 33 16.44 10.01 8.55
C LEU A 33 17.92 10.23 8.88
N ASN A 34 18.23 10.25 10.18
CA ASN A 34 19.58 10.24 10.68
C ASN A 34 19.97 8.83 11.11
N ILE A 35 21.27 8.60 11.23
CA ILE A 35 21.78 7.34 11.76
C ILE A 35 21.35 7.23 13.22
N GLY A 36 20.61 6.16 13.55
CA GLY A 36 20.03 5.94 14.88
C GLY A 36 18.53 6.19 14.96
N ASP A 37 17.91 6.78 13.92
CA ASP A 37 16.45 6.86 13.83
C ASP A 37 15.83 5.47 13.73
N ARG A 38 14.82 5.20 14.55
CA ARG A 38 14.04 3.97 14.52
C ARG A 38 12.78 4.18 13.71
N VAL A 39 12.59 3.37 12.67
CA VAL A 39 11.38 3.41 11.83
C VAL A 39 10.50 2.20 12.18
N ASP A 40 9.28 2.46 12.62
CA ASP A 40 8.26 1.45 12.88
C ASP A 40 7.17 1.53 11.80
N ILE A 41 6.80 0.38 11.25
CA ILE A 41 5.89 0.25 10.10
C ILE A 41 4.82 -0.78 10.45
N ILE A 42 3.56 -0.37 10.36
CA ILE A 42 2.39 -1.23 10.60
C ILE A 42 1.61 -1.29 9.29
N ILE A 43 1.64 -2.40 8.56
CA ILE A 43 0.85 -2.55 7.33
C ILE A 43 -0.54 -3.09 7.70
N PRO A 44 -1.63 -2.30 7.56
CA PRO A 44 -2.96 -2.80 7.83
C PRO A 44 -3.36 -3.85 6.78
N PRO A 45 -4.22 -4.82 7.13
CA PRO A 45 -4.72 -5.78 6.16
C PRO A 45 -5.52 -5.07 5.07
N THR A 46 -5.31 -5.46 3.81
CA THR A 46 -6.10 -4.95 2.68
C THR A 46 -7.57 -5.23 2.92
N ALA A 47 -8.40 -4.18 2.86
CA ALA A 47 -9.84 -4.35 2.96
C ALA A 47 -10.34 -5.29 1.86
N PRO A 48 -11.17 -6.30 2.18
CA PRO A 48 -11.73 -7.17 1.17
C PRO A 48 -12.53 -6.34 0.18
N SER A 49 -12.15 -6.39 -1.09
CA SER A 49 -12.90 -5.70 -2.13
C SER A 49 -14.21 -6.44 -2.37
N PRO A 50 -15.38 -5.78 -2.30
CA PRO A 50 -16.67 -6.42 -2.50
C PRO A 50 -16.97 -6.69 -3.98
N LEU A 51 -15.94 -6.89 -4.81
CA LEU A 51 -16.10 -7.18 -6.24
C LEU A 51 -16.82 -8.51 -6.38
N LEU A 52 -18.12 -8.43 -6.56
CA LEU A 52 -18.96 -9.54 -6.94
C LEU A 52 -18.91 -9.67 -8.46
N PRO A 53 -18.76 -10.89 -8.99
CA PRO A 53 -18.95 -11.10 -10.41
C PRO A 53 -20.38 -10.68 -10.79
N GLU A 54 -20.48 -9.78 -11.75
CA GLU A 54 -21.75 -9.38 -12.34
C GLU A 54 -21.99 -10.19 -13.60
N ALA A 55 -23.24 -10.62 -13.82
CA ALA A 55 -23.62 -11.29 -15.05
C ALA A 55 -23.65 -10.28 -16.21
N ILE A 56 -22.58 -10.24 -16.98
CA ILE A 56 -22.47 -9.38 -18.17
C ILE A 56 -22.77 -10.25 -19.41
N PRO A 57 -23.83 -9.96 -20.19
CA PRO A 57 -24.12 -10.71 -21.40
C PRO A 57 -23.06 -10.38 -22.47
N LEU A 58 -22.16 -11.32 -22.71
CA LEU A 58 -21.13 -11.22 -23.75
C LEU A 58 -21.63 -11.90 -25.03
N ASN A 59 -21.57 -11.20 -26.15
CA ASN A 59 -21.76 -11.79 -27.47
C ASN A 59 -20.40 -12.24 -28.01
N ILE A 60 -19.98 -13.45 -27.64
CA ILE A 60 -18.68 -14.01 -28.01
C ILE A 60 -18.73 -14.39 -29.50
N LEU A 61 -17.96 -13.68 -30.34
CA LEU A 61 -17.87 -13.97 -31.78
C LEU A 61 -16.91 -15.12 -32.09
N TYR A 62 -15.86 -15.27 -31.28
CA TYR A 62 -14.86 -16.35 -31.33
C TYR A 62 -14.06 -16.35 -30.02
N GLU A 63 -13.72 -17.53 -29.49
CA GLU A 63 -12.86 -17.74 -28.32
C GLU A 63 -11.85 -18.86 -28.67
N ASP A 64 -10.59 -18.68 -28.28
CA ASP A 64 -9.51 -19.67 -28.46
C ASP A 64 -9.22 -20.38 -27.11
N ASP A 65 -8.43 -21.46 -27.10
CA ASP A 65 -8.10 -22.26 -25.88
C ASP A 65 -7.06 -21.58 -24.97
#